data_AF-A0A1G1W6S6-F1
#
_entry.id   AF-A0A1G1W6S6-F1
#
_cell.length_a   1.000
_cell.length_b   1.000
_cell.length_c   1.000
_cell.angle_alpha   90.00
_cell.angle_beta   90.00
_cell.angle_gamma   90.00
#
_symmetry.space_group_name_H-M   'P 1'
#
loop_
_entity.id
_entity.type
_entity.pdbx_description
1 polymer ?
#
loop_
_entity_poly.entity_id
_entity_poly.type
_entity_poly.pdbx_seq_one_letter_code
_entity_poly.pdbx_strand_id
1 'polypeptide(L)'
;MEKPAVSIYLAKLPFVFFHWWFLEAPLTLLKILRFIFAAFAHLFSFKELFTTFFQPWKNEYREGLVRTAIVVGVVFKTILIFFDLFLFGVLLALELVIFFGWFALPAIVLISLYGAIFA
;
A
#
# COMPACT_ATOMS: atom_id res chain seq x y z
N MET A 1 35.44 30.10 19.00
CA MET A 1 34.96 30.58 17.70
C MET A 1 34.07 29.51 17.11
N GLU A 2 32.74 29.63 17.24
CA GLU A 2 31.84 28.74 16.49
C GLU A 2 32.11 28.94 15.01
N LYS A 3 32.33 27.82 14.29
CA LYS A 3 32.61 27.87 12.86
C LYS A 3 31.33 28.39 12.17
N PRO A 4 31.38 29.50 11.41
CA PRO A 4 30.19 30.15 10.85
C PRO A 4 29.34 29.21 9.98
N ALA A 5 29.94 28.16 9.42
CA ALA A 5 29.25 27.11 8.68
C ALA A 5 28.21 26.35 9.51
N VAL A 6 28.45 26.10 10.80
CA VAL A 6 27.53 25.35 11.68
C VAL A 6 26.28 26.18 11.96
N SER A 7 26.45 27.46 12.27
CA SER A 7 25.34 28.40 12.54
C SER A 7 24.41 28.55 11.31
N ILE A 8 24.99 28.67 10.11
CA ILE A 8 24.22 28.73 8.85
C ILE A 8 23.43 27.45 8.61
N TYR A 9 24.00 26.28 8.92
CA TYR A 9 23.30 25.01 8.74
C TYR A 9 22.12 24.87 9.71
N LEU A 10 22.30 25.23 10.99
CA LEU A 10 21.24 25.21 12.00
C LEU A 10 20.06 26.11 11.60
N ALA A 11 20.31 27.28 11.02
CA ALA A 11 19.26 28.17 10.53
C ALA A 11 18.47 27.60 9.34
N LYS A 12 19.09 26.75 8.51
CA LYS A 12 18.44 26.11 7.36
C LYS A 12 17.70 24.82 7.72
N LEU A 13 18.05 24.20 8.85
CA LEU A 13 17.58 22.89 9.28
C LEU A 13 16.04 22.78 9.31
N PRO A 14 15.27 23.77 9.80
CA PRO A 14 13.81 23.72 9.74
C PRO A 14 13.29 23.62 8.30
N PHE A 15 13.81 24.44 7.39
CA PHE A 15 13.40 24.43 5.99
C PHE A 15 13.72 23.08 5.32
N VAL A 16 14.93 22.56 5.53
CA VAL A 16 15.34 21.25 4.99
C VAL A 16 14.43 20.14 5.53
N PHE A 17 14.11 20.18 6.83
CA PHE A 17 13.19 19.24 7.45
C PHE A 17 11.80 19.28 6.81
N PHE A 18 11.19 20.45 6.67
CA PHE A 18 9.85 20.58 6.08
C PHE A 18 9.83 20.15 4.61
N HIS A 19 10.83 20.55 3.83
CA HIS A 19 10.96 20.14 2.43
C HIS A 19 11.05 18.62 2.30
N TRP A 20 11.94 18.00 3.07
CA TRP A 20 12.10 16.56 3.03
C TRP A 20 10.86 15.82 3.54
N TRP A 21 10.32 16.21 4.69
CA TRP A 21 9.25 15.48 5.36
C TRP A 21 7.92 15.53 4.61
N PHE A 22 7.58 16.70 4.04
CA PHE A 22 6.26 16.92 3.43
C PHE A 22 6.25 16.82 1.90
N LEU A 23 7.42 16.82 1.24
CA LEU A 23 7.49 16.71 -0.22
C LEU A 23 8.25 15.46 -0.66
N GLU A 24 9.53 15.32 -0.29
CA GLU A 24 10.35 14.22 -0.81
C GLU A 24 9.96 12.86 -0.24
N ALA A 25 9.79 12.77 1.08
CA ALA A 25 9.47 11.53 1.77
C ALA A 25 8.07 11.00 1.39
N PRO A 26 7.00 11.81 1.30
CA PRO A 26 5.68 11.31 0.92
C PRO A 26 5.63 10.83 -0.54
N LEU A 27 6.33 11.51 -1.45
CA LEU A 27 6.46 11.03 -2.83
C LEU A 27 7.16 9.66 -2.90
N THR A 28 8.18 9.46 -2.07
CA THR A 28 8.89 8.18 -1.96
C THR A 28 7.99 7.11 -1.33
N LEU A 29 7.25 7.47 -0.27
CA LEU A 29 6.29 6.61 0.39
C LEU A 29 5.20 6.14 -0.58
N LEU A 30 4.61 7.03 -1.37
CA LEU A 30 3.62 6.67 -2.39
C LEU A 30 4.17 5.68 -3.43
N LYS A 31 5.43 5.83 -3.83
CA LYS A 31 6.08 4.87 -4.74
C LYS A 31 6.19 3.48 -4.10
N ILE A 32 6.54 3.41 -2.81
CA ILE A 32 6.66 2.16 -2.06
C ILE A 32 5.27 1.52 -1.88
N LEU A 33 4.26 2.29 -1.46
CA LEU A 33 2.89 1.79 -1.29
C LEU A 33 2.34 1.26 -2.63
N ARG A 34 2.52 2.02 -3.73
CA ARG A 34 2.14 1.55 -5.07
C ARG A 34 2.82 0.24 -5.46
N PHE A 35 4.10 0.09 -5.11
CA PHE A 35 4.83 -1.15 -5.37
C PHE A 35 4.26 -2.33 -4.57
N ILE A 36 3.96 -2.13 -3.29
CA ILE A 36 3.34 -3.14 -2.42
C ILE A 36 1.97 -3.55 -2.98
N PHE A 37 1.12 -2.59 -3.31
CA PHE A 37 -0.19 -2.84 -3.91
C PHE A 37 -0.09 -3.65 -5.21
N ALA A 38 0.83 -3.27 -6.11
CA ALA A 38 1.05 -3.99 -7.35
C ALA A 38 1.57 -5.42 -7.13
N ALA A 39 2.46 -5.61 -6.15
CA ALA A 39 2.97 -6.93 -5.78
C ALA A 39 1.85 -7.82 -5.23
N PHE A 40 0.96 -7.28 -4.41
CA PHE A 40 -0.25 -7.97 -3.94
C PHE A 40 -1.19 -8.36 -5.09
N ALA A 41 -1.36 -7.46 -6.07
CA ALA A 41 -2.17 -7.75 -7.24
C ALA A 41 -1.63 -8.90 -8.10
N HIS A 42 -0.31 -9.00 -8.19
CA HIS A 42 0.36 -10.12 -8.83
C HIS A 42 0.26 -11.40 -7.99
N LEU A 43 0.42 -11.31 -6.66
CA LEU A 43 0.36 -12.45 -5.75
C LEU A 43 -0.99 -13.17 -5.81
N PHE A 44 -2.08 -12.42 -5.89
CA PHE A 44 -3.43 -12.99 -6.01
C PHE A 44 -3.81 -13.38 -7.45
N SER A 45 -2.91 -13.21 -8.42
CA SER A 45 -3.18 -13.52 -9.83
C SER A 45 -4.51 -12.88 -10.30
N PHE A 46 -4.76 -11.66 -9.83
CA PHE A 46 -6.06 -11.00 -9.98
C PHE A 46 -6.42 -10.88 -11.46
N LYS A 47 -5.43 -10.55 -12.30
CA LYS A 47 -5.59 -10.46 -13.75
C LYS A 47 -6.05 -11.79 -14.36
N GLU A 48 -5.42 -12.89 -13.96
CA GLU A 48 -5.65 -14.24 -14.47
C GLU A 48 -7.06 -14.74 -14.12
N LEU A 49 -7.57 -14.38 -12.93
CA LEU A 49 -8.93 -14.73 -12.51
C LEU A 49 -10.00 -14.12 -13.44
N PHE A 50 -9.80 -12.89 -13.92
CA PHE A 50 -10.71 -12.27 -14.89
C PHE A 50 -10.49 -12.74 -16.32
N THR A 51 -9.24 -12.89 -16.78
CA THR A 51 -8.97 -13.32 -18.16
C THR A 51 -9.39 -14.76 -18.43
N THR A 52 -9.35 -15.62 -17.41
CA THR A 52 -9.73 -17.02 -17.52
C THR A 52 -11.10 -17.32 -16.92
N PHE A 53 -11.92 -16.31 -16.58
CA PHE A 53 -13.14 -16.50 -15.77
C PHE A 53 -14.05 -17.65 -16.25
N PHE A 54 -14.32 -17.73 -17.56
CA PHE A 54 -15.17 -18.77 -18.16
C PHE A 54 -14.43 -20.04 -18.59
N GLN A 55 -13.14 -20.15 -18.29
CA GLN A 55 -12.36 -21.36 -18.57
C GLN A 55 -12.45 -22.34 -17.40
N PRO A 56 -12.46 -23.66 -17.66
CA PRO A 56 -12.41 -24.64 -16.60
C PRO A 56 -11.09 -24.49 -15.82
N TRP A 57 -11.11 -24.86 -14.54
CA TRP A 57 -9.91 -24.75 -13.71
C TRP A 57 -8.78 -25.69 -14.17
N LYS A 58 -9.15 -26.86 -14.70
CA LYS A 58 -8.23 -27.84 -15.30
C LYS A 58 -8.60 -28.03 -16.76
N ASN A 59 -7.61 -28.10 -17.65
CA ASN A 59 -7.84 -28.24 -19.09
C ASN A 59 -7.89 -29.71 -19.59
N GLU A 60 -7.88 -30.69 -18.69
CA GLU A 60 -7.81 -32.12 -19.03
C GLU A 60 -9.18 -32.81 -19.14
N TYR A 61 -10.29 -32.07 -19.09
CA TYR A 61 -11.61 -32.70 -19.04
C TYR A 61 -12.03 -33.25 -20.41
N ARG A 62 -12.54 -34.50 -20.40
CA ARG A 62 -13.21 -35.13 -21.53
C ARG A 62 -14.48 -34.35 -21.88
N GLU A 63 -14.87 -34.33 -23.16
CA GLU A 63 -15.95 -33.47 -23.71
C GLU A 63 -17.25 -33.43 -22.87
N GLY A 64 -17.67 -34.56 -22.28
CA GLY A 64 -18.86 -34.62 -21.44
C GLY A 64 -18.76 -33.93 -20.06
N LEU A 65 -17.55 -33.73 -19.52
CA LEU A 65 -17.32 -33.08 -18.22
C LEU A 65 -16.96 -31.60 -18.34
N VAL A 66 -16.65 -31.10 -19.54
CA VAL A 66 -16.15 -29.73 -19.75
C VAL A 66 -17.15 -28.69 -19.25
N ARG A 67 -18.45 -28.87 -19.52
CA ARG A 67 -19.49 -27.92 -19.06
C ARG A 67 -19.58 -27.86 -17.54
N THR A 68 -19.59 -29.01 -16.87
CA THR A 68 -19.60 -29.08 -15.41
C THR A 68 -18.33 -28.46 -14.81
N ALA A 69 -17.17 -28.71 -15.43
CA ALA A 69 -15.90 -28.13 -15.00
C ALA A 69 -15.84 -26.60 -15.15
N ILE A 70 -16.47 -26.04 -16.20
CA ILE A 70 -16.60 -24.58 -16.36
C ILE A 70 -17.46 -24.01 -15.23
N VAL A 71 -18.64 -24.59 -14.95
CA VAL A 71 -19.54 -24.10 -13.89
C VAL A 71 -18.84 -24.13 -12.54
N VAL A 72 -18.18 -25.24 -12.20
CA VAL A 72 -17.41 -25.36 -10.96
C VAL A 72 -16.27 -24.35 -10.92
N GLY A 73 -15.53 -24.19 -12.02
CA GLY A 73 -14.45 -23.21 -12.14
C GLY A 73 -14.92 -21.77 -11.91
N VAL A 74 -16.08 -21.40 -12.48
CA VAL A 74 -16.70 -20.08 -12.27
C VAL A 74 -17.05 -19.87 -10.80
N VAL A 75 -17.68 -20.84 -10.14
CA VAL A 75 -18.04 -20.73 -8.71
C VAL A 75 -16.80 -20.47 -7.85
N PHE A 76 -15.73 -21.25 -8.02
CA PHE A 76 -14.48 -21.04 -7.26
C PHE A 76 -13.82 -19.70 -7.59
N LYS A 77 -13.75 -19.31 -8.86
CA LYS A 77 -13.19 -18.01 -9.27
C LYS A 77 -13.98 -16.85 -8.69
N THR A 78 -15.30 -16.94 -8.64
CA THR A 78 -16.15 -15.93 -7.98
C THR A 78 -15.82 -15.81 -6.49
N ILE A 79 -15.70 -16.92 -5.77
CA ILE A 79 -15.33 -16.91 -4.34
C ILE A 79 -13.94 -16.27 -4.15
N LEU A 80 -12.97 -16.66 -4.98
CA LEU A 80 -11.61 -16.10 -4.92
C LEU A 80 -11.60 -14.60 -5.23
N ILE A 81 -12.33 -14.14 -6.25
CA ILE A 81 -12.44 -12.71 -6.57
C ILE A 81 -13.01 -11.93 -5.38
N PHE A 82 -14.05 -12.43 -4.71
CA PHE A 82 -14.60 -11.76 -3.52
C PHE A 82 -13.59 -11.72 -2.37
N PHE A 83 -12.88 -12.83 -2.14
CA PHE A 83 -11.83 -12.91 -1.12
C PHE A 83 -10.69 -11.93 -1.41
N ASP A 84 -10.20 -11.89 -2.66
CA ASP A 84 -9.15 -10.99 -3.09
C ASP A 84 -9.58 -9.53 -2.95
N LEU A 85 -10.80 -9.17 -3.38
CA LEU A 85 -11.35 -7.82 -3.21
C LEU A 85 -11.41 -7.40 -1.74
N PHE A 86 -11.81 -8.31 -0.85
CA PHE A 86 -11.77 -8.05 0.59
C PHE A 86 -10.35 -7.77 1.07
N LEU A 87 -9.37 -8.61 0.68
CA LEU A 87 -7.97 -8.42 1.06
C LEU A 87 -7.37 -7.14 0.48
N PHE A 88 -7.69 -6.76 -0.76
CA PHE A 88 -7.31 -5.47 -1.32
C PHE A 88 -7.91 -4.31 -0.53
N GLY A 89 -9.16 -4.43 -0.08
CA GLY A 89 -9.78 -3.43 0.79
C GLY A 89 -9.03 -3.25 2.10
N VAL A 90 -8.63 -4.36 2.75
CA VAL A 90 -7.82 -4.34 3.97
C VAL A 90 -6.44 -3.73 3.70
N LEU A 91 -5.78 -4.13 2.62
CA LEU A 91 -4.48 -3.59 2.23
C LEU A 91 -4.56 -2.08 2.00
N LEU A 92 -5.54 -1.62 1.24
CA LEU A 92 -5.73 -0.20 0.95
C LEU A 92 -6.00 0.60 2.22
N ALA A 93 -6.82 0.07 3.14
CA ALA A 93 -7.04 0.69 4.44
C ALA A 93 -5.73 0.82 5.24
N LEU A 94 -4.90 -0.22 5.26
CA LEU A 94 -3.59 -0.20 5.90
C LEU A 94 -2.65 0.84 5.25
N GLU A 95 -2.60 0.89 3.92
CA GLU A 95 -1.77 1.86 3.18
C GLU A 95 -2.20 3.31 3.49
N LEU A 96 -3.51 3.58 3.57
CA LEU A 96 -4.03 4.88 3.98
C LEU A 96 -3.61 5.22 5.41
N VAL A 97 -3.72 4.28 6.35
CA VAL A 97 -3.28 4.49 7.74
C VAL A 97 -1.78 4.81 7.80
N ILE A 98 -0.94 4.09 7.04
CA ILE A 98 0.50 4.34 6.98
C ILE A 98 0.77 5.74 6.39
N PHE A 99 0.10 6.08 5.28
CA PHE A 99 0.29 7.35 4.60
C PHE A 99 -0.12 8.55 5.46
N PHE A 100 -1.32 8.53 6.05
CA PHE A 100 -1.76 9.61 6.93
C PHE A 100 -1.00 9.61 8.27
N GLY A 101 -0.65 8.43 8.78
CA GLY A 101 0.20 8.28 9.96
C GLY A 101 1.55 8.97 9.80
N TRP A 102 2.15 8.90 8.61
CA TRP A 102 3.40 9.62 8.30
C TRP A 102 3.28 11.14 8.51
N PHE A 103 2.17 11.76 8.11
CA PHE A 103 1.93 13.19 8.33
C PHE A 103 1.62 13.53 9.79
N ALA A 104 1.09 12.58 10.55
CA ALA A 104 0.80 12.78 11.97
C ALA A 104 2.06 12.78 12.83
N LEU A 105 3.12 12.07 12.44
CA LEU A 105 4.34 11.90 13.26
C LEU A 105 4.99 13.22 13.72
N PRO A 106 5.24 14.23 12.87
CA PRO A 106 5.80 15.50 13.33
C PRO A 106 4.90 16.20 14.34
N ALA A 107 3.58 16.17 14.13
CA ALA A 107 2.63 16.78 15.04
C ALA A 107 2.65 16.08 16.40
N ILE A 108 2.68 14.75 16.44
CA ILE A 108 2.78 13.96 17.69
C ILE A 108 4.04 14.33 18.45
N VAL A 109 5.19 14.42 17.78
CA VAL A 109 6.46 14.79 18.41
C VAL A 109 6.38 16.19 19.02
N LEU A 110 5.86 17.17 18.27
CA LEU A 110 5.73 18.55 18.76
C LEU A 110 4.78 18.66 19.96
N ILE A 111 3.63 17.99 19.91
CA ILE A 111 2.66 17.95 21.01
C ILE A 111 3.28 17.27 22.24
N SER A 112 4.01 16.17 22.05
CA SER A 112 4.64 15.43 23.15
C SER A 112 5.74 16.26 23.82
N LEU A 113 6.55 16.96 23.02
CA LEU A 113 7.56 17.89 23.54
C LEU A 113 6.92 19.06 24.29
N TYR A 114 5.85 19.64 23.75
CA TYR A 114 5.13 20.71 24.42
C TYR A 114 4.57 20.24 25.77
N GLY A 115 3.91 19.09 25.81
CA GLY A 115 3.42 18.50 27.06
C GLY A 115 4.54 18.23 28.05
N ALA A 116 5.66 17.67 27.62
CA ALA A 116 6.79 17.38 28.51
C ALA A 116 7.47 18.62 29.12
N ILE A 117 7.37 19.78 28.45
CA ILE A 117 8.01 21.03 28.90
C ILE A 117 7.03 21.89 29.72
N PHE A 118 5.75 21.90 29.38
CA PHE A 118 4.78 22.89 29.86
C PHE A 118 3.59 22.32 30.64
N ALA A 119 3.37 21.00 30.66
CA ALA A 119 2.32 20.34 31.45
C ALA A 119 2.91 19.72 32.73
#